data_AF-A0A8T5PNH3-F1
#
_entry.id   AF-A0A8T5PNH3-F1
#
_cell.length_a   1.000
_cell.length_b   1.000
_cell.length_c   1.000
_cell.angle_alpha   90.00
_cell.angle_beta   90.00
_cell.angle_gamma   90.00
#
_symmetry.space_group_name_H-M   'P 1'
#
loop_
_entity.id
_entity.type
_entity.pdbx_description
1 polymer ?
#
loop_
_entity_poly.entity_id
_entity_poly.type
_entity_poly.pdbx_seq_one_letter_code
_entity_poly.pdbx_strand_id
1 'polypeptide(L)'
;MKKGDNLGFLHKNNKHPVLKQKLSLGQRASDLVTLFVGSWTFIILVFIVLAIWMFLNSLMLIYQWDPYPFILLNFVLSCLAAVQAPIILMSQNRQADRDRIAAKYDYQVNRKAEREISKMQKDLDSIKVLVKKAMKKK
;
A
#
# COMPACT_ATOMS: atom_id res chain seq x y z
N MET A 1 41.56 14.72 -22.84
CA MET A 1 40.60 15.25 -21.85
C MET A 1 39.23 15.34 -22.52
N LYS A 2 38.27 14.47 -22.20
CA LYS A 2 36.88 14.61 -22.66
C LYS A 2 35.99 14.82 -21.43
N LYS A 3 35.34 15.97 -21.46
CA LYS A 3 34.63 16.70 -20.41
C LYS A 3 33.19 16.15 -20.31
N GLY A 4 32.65 16.10 -19.09
CA GLY A 4 31.33 16.66 -18.83
C GLY A 4 30.06 15.80 -18.84
N ASP A 5 29.93 14.73 -19.63
CA ASP A 5 28.56 14.39 -20.07
C ASP A 5 27.98 13.08 -19.52
N ASN A 6 27.85 12.93 -18.20
CA ASN A 6 27.09 11.79 -17.66
C ASN A 6 26.11 12.10 -16.52
N LEU A 7 25.85 13.34 -16.12
CA LEU A 7 24.77 13.57 -15.12
C LEU A 7 23.35 13.30 -15.64
N GLY A 8 23.18 13.00 -16.93
CA GLY A 8 21.89 12.66 -17.55
C GLY A 8 21.27 11.32 -17.15
N PHE A 9 21.99 10.42 -16.47
CA PHE A 9 21.41 9.15 -15.99
C PHE A 9 20.71 9.28 -14.63
N LEU A 10 20.98 10.32 -13.84
CA LEU A 10 20.36 10.53 -12.52
C LEU A 10 18.89 10.95 -12.62
N HIS A 11 18.46 11.46 -13.78
CA HIS A 11 17.09 11.92 -14.05
C HIS A 11 16.39 11.13 -15.16
N LYS A 12 16.86 9.92 -15.49
CA LYS A 12 16.04 9.05 -16.35
C LYS A 12 14.81 8.66 -15.54
N ASN A 13 13.66 9.14 -15.99
CA ASN A 13 12.31 9.01 -15.41
C ASN A 13 12.01 7.58 -14.93
N ASN A 14 12.53 7.23 -13.75
CA ASN A 14 12.32 5.95 -13.08
C ASN A 14 11.00 6.05 -12.32
N LYS A 15 9.89 6.16 -13.06
CA LYS A 15 8.57 6.04 -12.43
C LYS A 15 8.52 4.67 -11.76
N HIS A 16 8.43 4.66 -10.43
CA HIS A 16 8.35 3.44 -9.66
C HIS A 16 7.21 2.57 -10.21
N PRO A 17 7.41 1.27 -10.45
CA PRO A 17 6.45 0.44 -11.19
C PRO A 17 5.05 0.39 -10.54
N VAL A 18 4.94 0.63 -9.24
CA VAL A 18 3.65 0.76 -8.53
C VAL A 18 2.77 1.92 -9.03
N LEU A 19 3.35 2.95 -9.66
CA LEU A 19 2.62 4.14 -10.12
C LEU A 19 1.82 3.92 -11.41
N LYS A 20 2.02 2.79 -12.11
CA LYS A 20 1.40 2.53 -13.42
C LYS A 20 0.07 1.77 -13.38
N GLN A 21 -0.38 1.33 -12.21
CA GLN A 21 -1.58 0.48 -12.16
C GLN A 21 -2.85 1.34 -12.23
N LYS A 22 -3.52 1.32 -13.39
CA LYS A 22 -4.86 1.93 -13.53
C LYS A 22 -5.86 1.09 -12.73
N LEU A 23 -6.41 1.66 -11.66
CA LEU A 23 -7.47 1.02 -10.86
C LEU A 23 -8.76 0.94 -11.71
N SER A 24 -9.38 -0.24 -11.72
CA SER A 24 -10.75 -0.41 -12.25
C SER A 24 -11.77 0.36 -11.39
N LEU A 25 -12.95 0.66 -11.95
CA LEU A 25 -14.02 1.36 -11.22
C LEU A 25 -14.46 0.61 -9.96
N GLY A 26 -14.62 -0.71 -10.05
CA GLY A 26 -14.94 -1.55 -8.89
C GLY A 26 -13.82 -1.54 -7.84
N GLN A 27 -12.58 -1.54 -8.29
CA GLN A 27 -11.40 -1.46 -7.42
C GLN A 27 -11.33 -0.14 -6.65
N ARG A 28 -11.68 0.98 -7.28
CA ARG A 28 -11.78 2.30 -6.62
C ARG A 28 -12.91 2.35 -5.59
N ALA A 29 -14.08 1.79 -5.95
CA ALA A 29 -15.21 1.72 -5.04
C ALA A 29 -14.89 0.89 -3.79
N SER A 30 -14.27 -0.29 -3.96
CA SER A 30 -13.83 -1.12 -2.84
C SER A 30 -12.81 -0.41 -1.95
N ASP A 31 -11.82 0.30 -2.51
CA ASP A 31 -10.86 1.08 -1.71
C ASP A 31 -11.56 2.16 -0.88
N LEU A 32 -12.51 2.89 -1.47
CA LEU A 32 -13.27 3.93 -0.77
C LEU A 32 -14.11 3.33 0.37
N VAL A 33 -14.78 2.20 0.11
CA VAL A 33 -15.57 1.49 1.11
C VAL A 33 -14.67 0.97 2.23
N THR A 34 -13.52 0.36 1.93
CA THR A 34 -12.57 -0.11 2.95
C THR A 34 -12.05 1.03 3.81
N LEU A 35 -11.72 2.18 3.21
CA LEU A 35 -11.26 3.36 3.95
C LEU A 35 -12.34 3.93 4.87
N PHE A 36 -13.61 3.94 4.41
CA PHE A 36 -14.74 4.39 5.21
C PHE A 36 -15.07 3.44 6.36
N VAL A 37 -15.18 2.13 6.07
CA VAL A 37 -15.48 1.07 7.05
C VAL A 37 -14.36 0.92 8.09
N GLY A 38 -13.12 1.22 7.74
CA GLY A 38 -11.97 1.19 8.66
C GLY A 38 -11.82 2.40 9.58
N SER A 39 -12.71 3.40 9.49
CA SER A 39 -12.62 4.62 10.32
C SER A 39 -13.23 4.44 11.71
N TRP A 40 -12.59 5.01 12.73
CA TRP A 40 -13.14 5.10 14.09
C TRP A 40 -14.49 5.81 14.15
N THR A 41 -14.72 6.80 13.28
CA THR A 41 -16.01 7.51 13.21
C THR A 41 -17.14 6.62 12.72
N PHE A 42 -16.87 5.68 11.81
CA PHE A 42 -17.87 4.73 11.31
C PHE A 42 -18.30 3.75 12.40
N ILE A 43 -17.34 3.24 13.18
CA ILE A 43 -17.60 2.34 14.31
C ILE A 43 -18.56 3.01 15.30
N ILE A 44 -18.26 4.24 15.71
CA ILE A 44 -19.10 5.01 16.65
C ILE A 44 -20.50 5.24 16.09
N LEU A 45 -20.61 5.60 14.80
CA LEU A 45 -21.90 5.81 14.15
C LEU A 45 -22.75 4.53 14.15
N VAL A 46 -22.17 3.38 13.81
CA VAL A 46 -22.87 2.09 13.85
C VAL A 46 -23.39 1.79 15.26
N PHE A 47 -22.57 1.98 16.30
CA PHE A 47 -23.00 1.79 17.68
C PHE A 47 -24.17 2.70 18.07
N ILE A 48 -24.16 3.98 17.66
CA ILE A 48 -25.26 4.91 17.92
C ILE A 48 -26.54 4.45 17.23
N VAL A 49 -26.46 4.05 15.96
CA VAL A 49 -27.62 3.54 15.20
C VAL A 49 -28.19 2.28 15.85
N LEU A 50 -27.33 1.35 16.28
CA LEU A 50 -27.76 0.15 17.00
C LEU A 50 -28.46 0.50 18.32
N ALA A 51 -27.89 1.42 19.11
CA ALA A 51 -28.49 1.86 20.37
C ALA A 51 -29.86 2.53 20.16
N ILE A 52 -29.99 3.39 19.14
CA ILE A 52 -31.25 4.03 18.78
C ILE A 52 -32.28 2.99 18.33
N TRP A 53 -31.88 2.02 17.50
CA TRP A 53 -32.76 0.95 17.01
C TRP A 53 -33.28 0.08 18.16
N MET A 54 -32.40 -0.32 19.08
CA MET A 54 -32.77 -1.10 20.26
C MET A 54 -33.71 -0.29 21.17
N PHE A 55 -33.45 0.99 21.39
CA PHE A 55 -34.28 1.85 22.24
C PHE A 55 -35.67 2.10 21.65
N LEU A 56 -35.75 2.40 20.34
CA LEU A 56 -37.03 2.57 19.64
C LEU A 56 -37.88 1.29 19.67
N ASN A 57 -37.27 0.13 19.38
CA ASN A 57 -37.98 -1.15 19.39
C ASN A 57 -38.37 -1.59 20.80
N SER A 58 -37.55 -1.30 21.83
CA SER A 58 -37.85 -1.64 23.22
C SER A 58 -38.94 -0.77 23.84
N LEU A 59 -39.10 0.49 23.39
CA LEU A 59 -40.13 1.41 23.90
C LEU A 59 -41.47 1.29 23.18
N MET A 60 -41.49 0.83 21.92
CA MET A 60 -42.72 0.54 21.18
C MET A 60 -43.37 -0.75 21.72
N LEU A 61 -44.13 -0.62 22.82
CA LEU A 61 -44.82 -1.75 23.46
C LEU A 61 -45.99 -2.32 22.63
N ILE A 62 -46.49 -1.58 21.64
CA ILE A 62 -47.73 -1.89 20.90
C ILE A 62 -47.46 -2.41 19.47
N TYR A 63 -46.31 -2.08 18.87
CA TYR A 63 -45.89 -2.53 17.55
C TYR A 63 -44.40 -2.92 17.60
N GLN A 64 -44.12 -4.09 18.16
CA GLN A 64 -42.75 -4.63 18.20
C GLN A 64 -42.38 -5.14 16.79
N TRP A 65 -41.77 -4.29 15.97
CA TRP A 65 -41.29 -4.69 14.64
C TRP A 65 -40.13 -5.70 14.70
N ASP A 66 -39.27 -5.61 15.72
CA ASP A 66 -38.18 -6.56 15.98
C ASP A 66 -38.12 -6.92 17.49
N PRO A 67 -38.89 -7.93 17.95
CA PRO A 67 -38.88 -8.38 19.34
C PRO A 67 -37.50 -8.93 19.75
N TYR A 68 -37.15 -8.80 21.03
CA TYR A 68 -35.95 -9.44 21.59
C TYR A 68 -36.01 -10.95 21.29
N PRO A 69 -35.00 -11.56 20.64
CA PRO A 69 -33.57 -11.19 20.56
C PRO A 69 -33.09 -10.41 19.30
N PHE A 70 -33.95 -9.61 18.65
CA PHE A 70 -33.63 -8.75 17.48
C PHE A 70 -33.14 -9.53 16.24
N ILE A 71 -34.01 -10.36 15.65
CA ILE A 71 -33.67 -11.27 14.55
C ILE A 71 -33.30 -10.50 13.26
N LEU A 72 -33.99 -9.39 12.98
CA LEU A 72 -33.73 -8.61 11.77
C LEU A 72 -32.41 -7.86 11.86
N LEU A 73 -32.14 -7.27 13.02
CA LEU A 73 -30.87 -6.61 13.29
C LEU A 73 -29.68 -7.57 13.17
N ASN A 74 -29.81 -8.76 13.75
CA ASN A 74 -28.79 -9.80 13.66
C ASN A 74 -28.56 -10.27 12.21
N PHE A 75 -29.64 -10.46 11.45
CA PHE A 75 -29.55 -10.83 10.04
C PHE A 75 -28.79 -9.78 9.21
N VAL A 76 -29.14 -8.50 9.36
CA VAL A 76 -28.48 -7.41 8.63
C VAL A 76 -27.00 -7.30 9.00
N LEU A 77 -26.66 -7.39 10.28
CA LEU A 77 -25.26 -7.35 10.73
C LEU A 77 -24.45 -8.54 10.20
N SER A 78 -25.03 -9.73 10.17
CA SER A 78 -24.38 -10.93 9.62
C SER A 78 -24.12 -10.79 8.12
N CYS A 79 -25.09 -10.27 7.36
CA CYS A 79 -24.93 -10.00 5.93
C CYS A 79 -23.84 -8.92 5.67
N LEU A 80 -23.85 -7.84 6.46
CA LEU A 80 -22.82 -6.80 6.39
C LEU A 80 -21.43 -7.37 6.65
N ALA A 81 -21.25 -8.22 7.67
CA ALA A 81 -19.97 -8.85 7.97
C ALA A 81 -19.51 -9.80 6.84
N ALA A 82 -20.44 -10.59 6.28
CA ALA A 82 -20.15 -11.51 5.19
C ALA A 82 -19.66 -10.79 3.92
N VAL A 83 -20.20 -9.61 3.60
CA VAL A 83 -19.76 -8.80 2.46
C VAL A 83 -18.45 -8.05 2.76
N GLN A 84 -18.19 -7.70 4.02
CA GLN A 84 -16.96 -7.00 4.41
C GLN A 84 -15.70 -7.86 4.22
N ALA A 85 -15.74 -9.14 4.61
CA ALA A 85 -14.60 -10.05 4.53
C ALA A 85 -13.95 -10.14 3.12
N PRO A 86 -14.69 -10.38 2.02
CA PRO A 86 -14.11 -10.43 0.68
C PRO A 86 -13.65 -9.05 0.18
N ILE A 87 -14.32 -7.96 0.54
CA ILE A 87 -13.87 -6.61 0.16
C ILE A 87 -12.52 -6.30 0.80
N ILE A 88 -12.38 -6.62 2.09
CA ILE A 88 -11.12 -6.46 2.83
C ILE A 88 -10.05 -7.36 2.19
N LEU A 89 -10.37 -8.63 1.89
CA LEU A 89 -9.43 -9.57 1.27
C LEU A 89 -8.98 -9.11 -0.12
N MET A 90 -9.88 -8.56 -0.94
CA MET A 90 -9.53 -7.99 -2.25
C MET A 90 -8.63 -6.76 -2.11
N SER A 91 -8.89 -5.89 -1.13
CA SER A 91 -8.03 -4.75 -0.84
C SER A 91 -6.63 -5.18 -0.37
N GLN A 92 -6.58 -6.18 0.51
CA GLN A 92 -5.34 -6.78 1.00
C GLN A 92 -4.53 -7.46 -0.11
N ASN A 93 -5.17 -8.31 -0.93
CA ASN A 93 -4.51 -9.00 -2.04
C ASN A 93 -3.87 -8.00 -3.02
N ARG A 94 -4.57 -6.90 -3.30
CA ARG A 94 -4.05 -5.82 -4.14
C ARG A 94 -2.90 -5.04 -3.47
N GLN A 95 -2.96 -4.79 -2.16
CA GLN A 95 -1.86 -4.17 -1.42
C GLN A 95 -0.61 -5.07 -1.46
N ALA A 96 -0.76 -6.37 -1.19
CA ALA A 96 0.32 -7.35 -1.24
C ALA A 96 0.96 -7.44 -2.65
N ASP A 97 0.17 -7.37 -3.71
CA ASP A 97 0.70 -7.33 -5.08
C ASP A 97 1.55 -6.07 -5.34
N ARG A 98 1.10 -4.91 -4.86
CA ARG A 98 1.87 -3.65 -4.98
C ARG A 98 3.18 -3.74 -4.19
N ASP A 99 3.12 -4.24 -2.96
CA ASP A 99 4.29 -4.40 -2.09
C ASP A 99 5.29 -5.38 -2.70
N ARG A 100 4.82 -6.48 -3.30
CA ARG A 100 5.66 -7.44 -4.01
C ARG A 100 6.38 -6.81 -5.21
N ILE A 101 5.68 -5.98 -5.99
CA ILE A 101 6.27 -5.28 -7.13
C ILE A 101 7.32 -4.27 -6.66
N ALA A 102 7.02 -3.51 -5.59
CA ALA A 102 7.96 -2.57 -4.99
C ALA A 102 9.24 -3.27 -4.51
N ALA A 103 9.10 -4.32 -3.71
CA ALA A 103 10.23 -5.08 -3.19
C ALA A 103 11.12 -5.66 -4.32
N LYS A 104 10.51 -6.18 -5.40
CA LYS A 104 11.26 -6.67 -6.57
C LYS A 104 12.03 -5.56 -7.28
N TYR A 105 11.45 -4.38 -7.39
CA TYR A 105 12.09 -3.24 -8.02
C TYR A 105 13.25 -2.73 -7.17
N ASP A 106 13.04 -2.54 -5.87
CA ASP A 106 14.07 -2.10 -4.93
C ASP A 106 15.24 -3.08 -4.90
N TYR A 107 14.97 -4.39 -4.93
CA TYR A 107 16.00 -5.42 -5.04
C TYR A 107 16.86 -5.25 -6.32
N GLN A 108 16.23 -4.99 -7.47
CA GLN A 108 16.96 -4.79 -8.74
C GLN A 108 17.80 -3.52 -8.72
N VAL A 109 17.28 -2.43 -8.16
CA VAL A 109 18.00 -1.17 -8.02
C VAL A 109 19.20 -1.35 -7.10
N ASN A 110 19.01 -1.99 -5.93
CA ASN A 110 20.09 -2.26 -5.00
C ASN A 110 21.20 -3.12 -5.62
N ARG A 111 20.85 -4.20 -6.33
CA ARG A 111 21.84 -5.04 -7.02
C ARG A 111 22.58 -4.28 -8.13
N LYS A 112 21.92 -3.33 -8.80
CA LYS A 112 22.57 -2.47 -9.78
C LYS A 112 23.54 -1.49 -9.11
N ALA A 113 23.12 -0.85 -8.03
CA ALA A 113 23.96 0.04 -7.24
C ALA A 113 25.20 -0.69 -6.70
N GLU A 114 25.05 -1.91 -6.19
CA GLU A 114 26.16 -2.74 -5.72
C GLU A 114 27.22 -2.97 -6.80
N ARG A 115 26.80 -3.31 -8.02
CA ARG A 115 27.73 -3.50 -9.15
C ARG A 115 28.41 -2.21 -9.56
N GLU A 116 27.69 -1.09 -9.59
CA GLU A 116 28.25 0.22 -9.91
C GLU A 116 29.28 0.63 -8.86
N ILE A 117 29.01 0.40 -7.57
CA ILE A 117 29.95 0.63 -6.46
C ILE A 117 31.19 -0.26 -6.62
N SER A 118 31.02 -1.56 -6.89
CA SER A 118 32.15 -2.48 -7.11
C SER A 118 33.02 -2.05 -8.29
N LYS A 119 32.40 -1.56 -9.37
CA LYS A 119 33.13 -1.01 -10.52
C LYS A 119 33.90 0.26 -10.14
N MET A 120 33.27 1.19 -9.43
CA MET A 120 33.94 2.40 -8.93
C MET A 120 35.12 2.07 -8.02
N GLN A 121 35.02 1.04 -7.16
CA GLN A 121 36.13 0.58 -6.32
C GLN A 121 37.31 0.09 -7.17
N LYS A 122 37.06 -0.71 -8.22
CA LYS A 122 38.11 -1.17 -9.15
C LYS A 122 38.77 -0.03 -9.90
N ASP A 123 37.98 0.95 -10.34
CA ASP A 123 38.48 2.15 -11.02
C ASP A 123 39.36 2.98 -10.07
N LEU A 124 38.95 3.16 -8.80
CA LEU A 124 39.72 3.84 -7.76
C LEU A 124 41.05 3.13 -7.47
N ASP A 125 41.05 1.80 -7.34
CA ASP A 125 42.27 1.04 -7.09
C ASP A 125 43.24 1.11 -8.27
N SER A 126 42.71 1.09 -9.50
CA SER A 126 43.51 1.29 -10.71
C SER A 126 44.18 2.67 -10.72
N ILE A 127 43.45 3.72 -10.35
CA ILE A 127 43.99 5.09 -10.23
C ILE A 127 45.08 5.14 -9.14
N LYS A 128 44.88 4.53 -7.96
CA LYS A 128 45.89 4.48 -6.89
C LYS A 128 47.20 3.86 -7.37
N VAL A 129 47.12 2.77 -8.13
CA VAL A 129 48.31 2.10 -8.69
C VAL A 129 49.06 3.01 -9.66
N LEU A 130 48.34 3.68 -10.55
CA LEU A 130 48.92 4.63 -11.52
C LEU A 130 49.60 5.81 -10.82
N VAL A 131 48.96 6.40 -9.80
CA VAL A 131 49.53 7.49 -9.00
C VAL A 131 50.80 7.04 -8.28
N LYS A 132 50.79 5.84 -7.66
CA LYS A 132 51.98 5.27 -7.00
C LYS A 132 53.14 5.07 -7.96
N LYS A 133 52.87 4.61 -9.19
CA LYS A 133 53.88 4.43 -10.23
C LYS A 133 54.47 5.76 -10.71
N ALA A 134 53.64 6.79 -10.84
CA ALA A 134 54.09 8.14 -11.21
C ALA A 134 54.98 8.78 -10.13
N MET A 135 54.62 8.61 -8.86
CA MET A 135 55.41 9.10 -7.70
C MET A 135 56.78 8.42 -7.60
N LYS A 136 56.88 7.12 -7.94
CA LYS A 136 58.16 6.38 -7.93
C LYS A 136 59.11 6.73 -9.08
N LYS A 137 58.63 7.41 -10.12
CA LYS A 137 59.41 7.72 -11.33
C LYS A 137 60.07 9.10 -11.26
N LYS A 138 59.93 9.79 -10.13
CA LYS A 138 60.46 11.12 -9.82
C LYS A 138 61.45 10.99 -8.68
#